data_AF-A0A6P0TIX9-F1
#
_entry.id   AF-A0A6P0TIX9-F1
#
_cell.length_a   1.000
_cell.length_b   1.000
_cell.length_c   1.000
_cell.angle_alpha   90.00
_cell.angle_beta   90.00
_cell.angle_gamma   90.00
#
_symmetry.space_group_name_H-M   'P 1'
#
loop_
_entity.id
_entity.type
_entity.pdbx_description
1 polymer ?
#
loop_
_entity_poly.entity_id
_entity_poly.type
_entity_poly.pdbx_seq_one_letter_code
_entity_poly.pdbx_strand_id
1 'polypeptide(L)'
;IPIISGIGHQRDESLADLVADVHVHTPTAAAETAAPLLTDLTHAHQERQTALALALHHHIQGMDRHLHALRDRLRRLQLDRRISQEQQRLQWHQQTLRHLVAQKLQQAESHCQLLRQTLETLDPATILQRGYALVRQQEGTIVRSADQVTPQQRLWIQLAQGQIQVTVETKESND
;
A
#
# COMPACT_ATOMS: atom_id res chain seq x y z
N ILE A 1 39.38 3.96 61.55
CA ILE A 1 40.37 4.96 61.12
C ILE A 1 41.56 4.76 62.06
N PRO A 2 42.76 4.43 61.55
CA PRO A 2 43.92 4.24 62.42
C PRO A 2 44.32 5.57 63.09
N ILE A 3 44.67 5.53 64.37
CA ILE A 3 45.11 6.68 65.16
C ILE A 3 46.64 6.67 65.21
N ILE A 4 47.28 7.77 64.79
CA ILE A 4 48.74 7.94 64.83
C ILE A 4 49.08 9.05 65.83
N SER A 5 49.90 8.75 66.84
CA SER A 5 50.40 9.74 67.79
C SER A 5 51.82 10.17 67.44
N GLY A 6 52.07 11.49 67.50
CA GLY A 6 53.30 12.14 67.02
C GLY A 6 53.81 13.24 67.96
N ILE A 7 53.58 13.14 69.27
CA ILE A 7 53.62 14.29 70.19
C ILE A 7 55.06 14.67 70.66
N GLY A 8 56.08 13.79 70.62
CA GLY A 8 57.45 14.21 70.96
C GLY A 8 58.49 13.13 71.30
N HIS A 9 59.60 13.56 71.91
CA HIS A 9 60.82 12.80 72.14
C HIS A 9 60.80 11.89 73.38
N GLN A 10 61.69 10.88 73.36
CA GLN A 10 61.89 9.74 74.27
C GLN A 10 61.79 9.92 75.79
N ARG A 11 61.59 11.13 76.34
CA ARG A 11 61.50 11.36 77.78
C ARG A 11 60.10 11.67 78.31
N ASP A 12 59.13 11.98 77.45
CA ASP A 12 57.77 12.34 77.86
C ASP A 12 56.73 11.45 77.14
N GLU A 13 56.42 10.27 77.70
CA GLU A 13 55.33 9.40 77.20
C GLU A 13 53.95 9.92 77.64
N SER A 14 53.02 10.08 76.68
CA SER A 14 51.64 10.52 76.94
C SER A 14 50.65 9.34 76.95
N LEU A 15 49.54 9.46 77.70
CA LEU A 15 48.42 8.52 77.61
C LEU A 15 47.88 8.38 76.17
N ALA A 16 48.01 9.42 75.34
CA ALA A 16 47.64 9.36 73.93
C ALA A 16 48.54 8.41 73.11
N ASP A 17 49.83 8.29 73.47
CA ASP A 17 50.76 7.39 72.79
C ASP A 17 50.45 5.92 73.08
N LEU A 18 50.00 5.62 74.30
CA LEU A 18 49.67 4.26 74.75
C LEU A 18 48.39 3.69 74.13
N VAL A 19 47.49 4.56 73.65
CA VAL A 19 46.18 4.17 73.10
C VAL A 19 46.15 4.29 71.56
N ALA A 20 47.18 4.85 70.93
CA ALA A 20 47.27 4.98 69.47
C ALA A 20 47.64 3.65 68.78
N ASP A 21 47.17 3.46 67.54
CA ASP A 21 47.51 2.29 66.72
C ASP A 21 48.97 2.34 66.23
N VAL A 22 49.50 3.55 66.01
CA VAL A 22 50.90 3.78 65.63
C VAL A 22 51.44 4.96 66.43
N HIS A 23 52.58 4.77 67.09
CA HIS A 23 53.32 5.85 67.74
C HIS A 23 54.57 6.19 66.93
N VAL A 24 54.80 7.48 66.70
CA VAL A 24 55.99 7.99 66.00
C VAL A 24 56.55 9.19 66.77
N HIS A 25 57.86 9.38 66.78
CA HIS A 25 58.52 10.38 67.63
C HIS A 25 58.39 11.85 67.17
N THR A 26 57.80 12.10 65.99
CA THR A 26 57.60 13.47 65.50
C THR A 26 56.29 13.60 64.73
N PRO A 27 55.67 14.81 64.72
CA PRO A 27 54.49 15.08 63.91
C PRO A 27 54.74 14.84 62.42
N THR A 28 55.95 15.15 61.93
CA THR A 28 56.34 14.94 60.54
C THR A 28 56.36 13.47 60.17
N ALA A 29 56.91 12.61 61.03
CA ALA A 29 56.93 11.18 60.77
C ALA A 29 55.54 10.53 60.90
N ALA A 30 54.66 11.06 61.75
CA ALA A 30 53.24 10.69 61.74
C ALA A 30 52.55 11.07 60.42
N ALA A 31 52.87 12.25 59.86
CA ALA A 31 52.35 12.68 58.57
C ALA A 31 52.90 11.82 57.41
N GLU A 32 54.19 11.47 57.41
CA GLU A 32 54.80 10.55 56.43
C GLU A 32 54.19 9.15 56.49
N THR A 33 53.81 8.69 57.70
CA THR A 33 53.17 7.38 57.88
C THR A 33 51.71 7.38 57.42
N ALA A 34 51.00 8.49 57.59
CA ALA A 34 49.61 8.64 57.13
C ALA A 34 49.50 8.92 55.63
N ALA A 35 50.49 9.58 55.02
CA ALA A 35 50.43 10.00 53.64
C ALA A 35 50.91 8.87 52.70
N PRO A 36 50.10 8.47 51.70
CA PRO A 36 50.55 7.53 50.69
C PRO A 36 51.70 8.12 49.87
N LEU A 37 52.60 7.25 49.41
CA LEU A 37 53.72 7.67 48.57
C LEU A 37 53.20 8.20 47.22
N LEU A 38 53.74 9.32 46.76
CA LEU A 38 53.33 9.94 45.49
C LEU A 38 53.44 8.96 44.32
N THR A 39 54.46 8.09 44.32
CA THR A 39 54.65 7.07 43.28
C THR A 39 53.46 6.12 43.20
N ASP A 40 52.93 5.68 44.34
CA ASP A 40 51.80 4.73 44.39
C ASP A 40 50.53 5.38 43.84
N LEU A 41 50.31 6.66 44.18
CA LEU A 41 49.21 7.44 43.62
C LEU A 41 49.37 7.62 42.10
N THR A 42 50.58 7.88 41.61
CA THR A 42 50.83 8.01 40.17
C THR A 42 50.62 6.69 39.43
N HIS A 43 51.10 5.57 39.98
CA HIS A 43 50.88 4.24 39.41
C HIS A 43 49.41 3.89 39.36
N ALA A 44 48.67 4.07 40.47
CA ALA A 44 47.23 3.82 40.52
C ALA A 44 46.46 4.72 39.53
N HIS A 45 46.89 5.97 39.34
CA HIS A 45 46.30 6.86 38.35
C HIS A 45 46.54 6.34 36.92
N GLN A 46 47.78 5.95 36.61
CA GLN A 46 48.16 5.39 35.31
C GLN A 46 47.35 4.13 34.99
N GLU A 47 47.19 3.23 35.96
CA GLU A 47 46.39 2.01 35.82
C GLU A 47 44.92 2.33 35.51
N ARG A 48 44.32 3.28 36.24
CA ARG A 48 42.93 3.72 36.00
C ARG A 48 42.76 4.35 34.62
N GLN A 49 43.71 5.17 34.16
CA GLN A 49 43.69 5.72 32.81
C GLN A 49 43.73 4.62 31.75
N THR A 50 44.59 3.63 31.95
CA THR A 50 44.75 2.49 31.02
C THR A 50 43.48 1.63 30.98
N ALA A 51 42.91 1.33 32.15
CA ALA A 51 41.66 0.58 32.27
C ALA A 51 40.47 1.33 31.62
N LEU A 52 40.38 2.64 31.82
CA LEU A 52 39.35 3.47 31.20
C LEU A 52 39.48 3.47 29.67
N ALA A 53 40.70 3.62 29.14
CA ALA A 53 40.95 3.59 27.71
C ALA A 53 40.51 2.25 27.08
N LEU A 54 40.83 1.13 27.73
CA LEU A 54 40.41 -0.21 27.30
C LEU A 54 38.88 -0.38 27.35
N ALA A 55 38.24 0.10 28.43
CA ALA A 55 36.79 0.03 28.57
C ALA A 55 36.07 0.84 27.47
N LEU A 56 36.54 2.06 27.19
CA LEU A 56 36.00 2.89 26.11
C LEU A 56 36.20 2.24 24.75
N HIS A 57 37.37 1.67 24.50
CA HIS A 57 37.64 0.97 23.24
C HIS A 57 36.69 -0.21 23.03
N HIS A 58 36.50 -1.06 24.05
CA HIS A 58 35.55 -2.16 23.98
C HIS A 58 34.10 -1.68 23.79
N HIS A 59 33.71 -0.58 24.45
CA HIS A 59 32.38 -0.02 24.30
C HIS A 59 32.10 0.44 22.86
N ILE A 60 33.02 1.20 22.27
CA ILE A 60 32.91 1.67 20.88
C ILE A 60 32.87 0.48 19.92
N GLN A 61 33.76 -0.51 20.08
CA GLN A 61 33.73 -1.72 19.26
C GLN A 61 32.40 -2.49 19.38
N GLY A 62 31.81 -2.55 20.57
CA GLY A 62 30.51 -3.16 20.80
C GLY A 62 29.40 -2.44 20.04
N MET A 63 29.39 -1.11 20.10
CA MET A 63 28.43 -0.28 19.35
C MET A 63 28.58 -0.47 17.84
N ASP A 64 29.81 -0.50 17.32
CA ASP A 64 30.06 -0.71 15.90
C ASP A 64 29.54 -2.08 15.45
N ARG A 65 29.84 -3.15 16.20
CA ARG A 65 29.32 -4.49 15.88
C ARG A 65 27.80 -4.52 15.89
N HIS A 66 27.16 -3.84 16.85
CA HIS A 66 25.71 -3.75 16.92
C HIS A 66 25.11 -3.02 15.71
N LEU A 67 25.69 -1.89 15.33
CA LEU A 67 25.27 -1.14 14.14
C LEU A 67 25.46 -1.93 12.86
N HIS A 68 26.57 -2.65 12.72
CA HIS A 68 26.80 -3.54 11.58
C HIS A 68 25.77 -4.67 11.53
N ALA A 69 25.48 -5.32 12.65
CA ALA A 69 24.48 -6.38 12.72
C ALA A 69 23.06 -5.88 12.35
N LEU A 70 22.68 -4.68 12.82
CA LEU A 70 21.41 -4.06 12.46
C LEU A 70 21.34 -3.71 10.97
N ARG A 71 22.41 -3.12 10.41
CA ARG A 71 22.52 -2.82 8.97
C ARG A 71 22.42 -4.08 8.12
N ASP A 72 23.11 -5.14 8.49
CA ASP A 72 23.08 -6.41 7.76
C ASP A 72 21.71 -7.07 7.86
N ARG A 73 21.05 -7.02 9.02
CA ARG A 73 19.68 -7.51 9.16
C ARG A 73 18.71 -6.73 8.27
N LEU A 74 18.84 -5.42 8.20
CA LEU A 74 18.01 -4.56 7.35
C LEU A 74 18.27 -4.84 5.86
N ARG A 75 19.53 -5.00 5.45
CA ARG A 75 19.91 -5.41 4.09
C ARG A 75 19.36 -6.79 3.71
N ARG A 76 19.40 -7.77 4.62
CA ARG A 76 18.85 -9.12 4.39
C ARG A 76 17.33 -9.13 4.19
N LEU A 77 16.61 -8.23 4.87
CA LEU A 77 15.16 -8.12 4.71
C LEU A 77 14.75 -7.61 3.33
N GLN A 78 15.68 -6.99 2.58
CA GLN A 78 15.47 -6.45 1.23
C GLN A 78 14.12 -5.71 1.10
N LEU A 79 13.80 -4.87 2.08
CA LEU A 79 12.54 -4.16 2.18
C LEU A 79 12.25 -3.36 0.90
N ASP A 80 13.26 -2.70 0.35
CA ASP A 80 13.14 -1.94 -0.90
C ASP A 80 12.67 -2.84 -2.04
N ARG A 81 13.26 -4.03 -2.19
CA ARG A 81 12.87 -4.99 -3.23
C ARG A 81 11.43 -5.47 -3.02
N ARG A 82 11.03 -5.78 -1.78
CA ARG A 82 9.64 -6.19 -1.49
C ARG A 82 8.66 -5.07 -1.80
N ILE A 83 8.96 -3.84 -1.41
CA ILE A 83 8.11 -2.67 -1.69
C ILE A 83 7.99 -2.45 -3.20
N SER A 84 9.09 -2.49 -3.94
CA SER A 84 9.07 -2.35 -5.40
C SER A 84 8.26 -3.46 -6.07
N GLN A 85 8.38 -4.71 -5.61
CA GLN A 85 7.59 -5.84 -6.13
C GLN A 85 6.09 -5.65 -5.89
N GLU A 86 5.69 -5.24 -4.69
CA GLU A 86 4.28 -4.99 -4.38
C GLU A 86 3.72 -3.78 -5.13
N GLN A 87 4.52 -2.73 -5.33
CA GLN A 87 4.14 -1.59 -6.19
C GLN A 87 3.92 -2.03 -7.65
N GLN A 88 4.81 -2.84 -8.20
CA GLN A 88 4.66 -3.39 -9.56
C GLN A 88 3.42 -4.28 -9.69
N ARG A 89 3.16 -5.15 -8.70
CA ARG A 89 1.95 -5.98 -8.65
C ARG A 89 0.68 -5.13 -8.64
N LEU A 90 0.65 -4.09 -7.81
CA LEU A 90 -0.49 -3.18 -7.71
C LEU A 90 -0.72 -2.43 -9.04
N GLN A 91 0.34 -1.94 -9.67
CA GLN A 91 0.26 -1.31 -11.00
C GLN A 91 -0.27 -2.29 -12.05
N TRP A 92 0.23 -3.54 -12.07
CA TRP A 92 -0.24 -4.56 -13.00
C TRP A 92 -1.73 -4.88 -12.80
N HIS A 93 -2.16 -5.06 -11.54
CA HIS A 93 -3.57 -5.29 -11.23
C HIS A 93 -4.46 -4.11 -11.64
N GLN A 94 -4.02 -2.87 -11.41
CA GLN A 94 -4.75 -1.68 -11.84
C GLN A 94 -4.89 -1.60 -13.36
N GLN A 95 -3.82 -1.84 -14.10
CA GLN A 95 -3.84 -1.85 -15.57
C GLN A 95 -4.75 -2.95 -16.10
N THR A 96 -4.65 -4.15 -15.52
CA THR A 96 -5.47 -5.31 -15.90
C THR A 96 -6.94 -5.05 -15.66
N LEU A 97 -7.30 -4.52 -14.48
CA LEU A 97 -8.68 -4.18 -14.15
C LEU A 97 -9.24 -3.12 -15.10
N ARG A 98 -8.49 -2.06 -15.38
CA ARG A 98 -8.91 -1.03 -16.35
C ARG A 98 -9.16 -1.62 -17.73
N HIS A 99 -8.28 -2.50 -18.20
CA HIS A 99 -8.42 -3.14 -19.50
C HIS A 99 -9.65 -4.05 -19.56
N LEU A 100 -9.84 -4.92 -18.56
CA LEU A 100 -10.98 -5.82 -18.49
C LEU A 100 -12.31 -5.08 -18.38
N VAL A 101 -12.37 -4.02 -17.56
CA VAL A 101 -13.57 -3.18 -17.43
C VAL A 101 -13.89 -2.49 -18.75
N ALA A 102 -12.89 -1.90 -19.41
CA ALA A 102 -13.09 -1.26 -20.71
C ALA A 102 -13.59 -2.25 -21.77
N GLN A 103 -13.00 -3.45 -21.84
CA GLN A 103 -13.45 -4.50 -22.75
C GLN A 103 -14.88 -4.95 -22.47
N LYS A 104 -15.24 -5.15 -21.20
CA LYS A 104 -16.59 -5.55 -20.82
C LYS A 104 -17.63 -4.47 -21.13
N LEU A 105 -17.29 -3.21 -20.90
CA LEU A 105 -18.16 -2.09 -21.25
C LEU A 105 -18.38 -2.01 -22.77
N GLN A 106 -17.30 -2.10 -23.56
CA GLN A 106 -17.38 -2.09 -25.02
C GLN A 106 -18.21 -3.27 -25.56
N GLN A 107 -18.06 -4.47 -24.98
CA GLN A 107 -18.88 -5.62 -25.33
C GLN A 107 -20.36 -5.37 -25.03
N ALA A 108 -20.69 -4.84 -23.86
CA ALA A 108 -22.07 -4.51 -23.49
C ALA A 108 -22.67 -3.45 -24.41
N GLU A 109 -21.93 -2.38 -24.74
CA GLU A 109 -22.35 -1.34 -25.67
C GLU A 109 -22.65 -1.90 -27.06
N SER A 110 -21.73 -2.72 -27.59
CA SER A 110 -21.92 -3.36 -28.90
C SER A 110 -23.14 -4.29 -28.92
N HIS A 111 -23.40 -5.02 -27.83
CA HIS A 111 -24.57 -5.86 -27.71
C HIS A 111 -25.86 -5.04 -27.68
N CYS A 112 -25.90 -3.97 -26.88
CA CYS A 112 -27.05 -3.06 -26.85
C CYS A 112 -27.31 -2.41 -28.22
N GLN A 113 -26.26 -2.02 -28.95
CA GLN A 113 -26.39 -1.48 -30.31
C GLN A 113 -26.98 -2.50 -31.27
N LEU A 114 -26.52 -3.75 -31.23
CA LEU A 114 -27.05 -4.83 -32.04
C LEU A 114 -28.55 -5.07 -31.72
N LEU A 115 -28.91 -5.15 -30.44
CA LEU A 115 -30.30 -5.33 -30.03
C LEU A 115 -31.19 -4.18 -30.53
N ARG A 116 -30.69 -2.94 -30.45
CA ARG A 116 -31.39 -1.77 -30.97
C ARG A 116 -31.63 -1.87 -32.48
N GLN A 117 -30.60 -2.24 -33.25
CA GLN A 117 -30.73 -2.44 -34.69
C GLN A 117 -31.73 -3.56 -35.02
N THR A 118 -31.71 -4.67 -34.28
CA THR A 118 -32.69 -5.75 -34.50
C THR A 118 -34.12 -5.30 -34.22
N LEU A 119 -34.34 -4.50 -33.17
CA LEU A 119 -35.65 -3.92 -32.88
C LEU A 119 -36.12 -2.97 -33.99
N GLU A 120 -35.24 -2.10 -34.51
CA GLU A 120 -35.55 -1.20 -35.61
C GLU A 120 -35.91 -1.94 -36.92
N THR A 121 -35.28 -3.10 -37.17
CA THR A 121 -35.61 -3.94 -38.33
C THR A 121 -36.91 -4.72 -38.18
N LEU A 122 -37.29 -5.05 -36.94
CA LEU A 122 -38.52 -5.78 -36.64
C LEU A 122 -39.74 -4.87 -36.49
N ASP A 123 -39.54 -3.55 -36.40
CA ASP A 123 -40.62 -2.57 -36.32
C ASP A 123 -41.39 -2.49 -37.65
N PRO A 124 -42.68 -2.89 -37.70
CA PRO A 124 -43.49 -2.77 -38.92
C PRO A 124 -43.63 -1.32 -39.40
N ALA A 125 -43.42 -0.34 -38.51
CA ALA A 125 -43.49 1.08 -38.86
C ALA A 125 -42.37 1.52 -39.80
N THR A 126 -41.16 0.94 -39.71
CA THR A 126 -40.06 1.26 -40.64
C THR A 126 -40.31 0.69 -42.03
N ILE A 127 -41.04 -0.42 -42.17
CA ILE A 127 -41.49 -0.95 -43.46
C ILE A 127 -42.51 0.02 -44.09
N LEU A 128 -43.47 0.52 -43.30
CA LEU A 128 -44.45 1.51 -43.77
C LEU A 128 -43.80 2.84 -44.18
N GLN A 129 -42.80 3.33 -43.42
CA GLN A 129 -42.04 4.54 -43.73
C GLN A 129 -41.18 4.43 -45.00
N ARG A 130 -40.77 3.22 -45.39
CA ARG A 130 -40.00 2.97 -46.62
C ARG A 130 -40.87 2.96 -47.90
N GLY A 131 -42.14 3.35 -47.81
CA GLY A 131 -43.04 3.51 -48.95
C GLY A 131 -43.87 2.26 -49.26
N TYR A 132 -43.84 1.24 -48.41
CA TYR A 132 -44.74 0.09 -48.51
C TYR A 132 -46.06 0.40 -47.81
N ALA A 133 -47.15 -0.16 -48.33
CA ALA A 133 -48.48 0.01 -47.78
C ALA A 133 -49.05 -1.36 -47.37
N LEU A 134 -49.64 -1.44 -46.18
CA LEU A 134 -50.27 -2.66 -45.69
C LEU A 134 -51.74 -2.67 -46.13
N VAL A 135 -52.13 -3.63 -46.97
CA VAL A 135 -53.51 -3.75 -47.47
C VAL A 135 -54.30 -4.72 -46.59
N ARG A 136 -55.43 -4.26 -46.03
CA ARG A 136 -56.34 -5.03 -45.19
C ARG A 136 -57.74 -5.10 -45.80
N GLN A 137 -58.42 -6.22 -45.63
CA GLN A 137 -59.84 -6.38 -45.97
C GLN A 137 -60.73 -5.80 -44.87
N GLN A 138 -62.06 -5.72 -45.11
CA GLN A 138 -63.03 -5.28 -44.10
C GLN A 138 -63.01 -6.11 -42.80
N GLU A 139 -62.57 -7.37 -42.87
CA GLU A 139 -62.45 -8.27 -41.72
C GLU A 139 -61.11 -8.15 -40.97
N GLY A 140 -60.21 -7.26 -41.42
CA GLY A 140 -58.89 -7.04 -40.81
C GLY A 140 -57.78 -7.99 -41.27
N THR A 141 -58.10 -8.95 -42.14
CA THR A 141 -57.14 -9.87 -42.78
C THR A 141 -56.22 -9.14 -43.75
N ILE A 142 -54.90 -9.44 -43.69
CA ILE A 142 -53.88 -8.85 -44.56
C ILE A 142 -53.90 -9.56 -45.91
N VAL A 143 -54.03 -8.79 -46.99
CA VAL A 143 -53.99 -9.29 -48.37
C VAL A 143 -52.53 -9.52 -48.77
N ARG A 144 -52.17 -10.76 -49.11
CA ARG A 144 -50.80 -11.11 -49.55
C ARG A 144 -50.69 -11.46 -51.03
N SER A 145 -51.81 -11.76 -51.69
CA SER A 145 -51.89 -12.07 -53.12
C SER A 145 -53.12 -11.40 -53.74
N ALA A 146 -53.01 -11.02 -55.01
CA ALA A 146 -54.13 -10.51 -55.80
C ALA A 146 -55.30 -11.50 -55.88
N ASP A 147 -55.06 -12.80 -55.68
CA ASP A 147 -56.09 -13.84 -55.70
C ASP A 147 -57.09 -13.79 -54.55
N GLN A 148 -56.72 -13.13 -53.46
CA GLN A 148 -57.54 -13.06 -52.26
C GLN A 148 -58.57 -11.93 -52.33
N VAL A 149 -58.64 -11.21 -53.45
CA VAL A 149 -59.43 -10.00 -53.62
C VAL A 149 -60.39 -10.15 -54.80
N THR A 150 -61.65 -9.75 -54.61
CA THR A 150 -62.65 -9.73 -55.67
C THR A 150 -62.82 -8.33 -56.27
N PRO A 151 -63.15 -8.22 -57.57
CA PRO A 151 -63.56 -6.94 -58.16
C PRO A 151 -64.75 -6.35 -57.41
N GLN A 152 -64.77 -5.02 -57.25
CA GLN A 152 -65.68 -4.22 -56.44
C GLN A 152 -65.54 -4.35 -54.91
N GLN A 153 -64.55 -5.10 -54.41
CA GLN A 153 -64.28 -5.20 -52.97
C GLN A 153 -63.65 -3.92 -52.41
N ARG A 154 -64.05 -3.53 -51.20
CA ARG A 154 -63.47 -2.42 -50.44
C ARG A 154 -62.29 -2.89 -49.59
N LEU A 155 -61.16 -2.21 -49.72
CA LEU A 155 -59.92 -2.48 -48.99
C LEU A 155 -59.46 -1.24 -48.25
N TRP A 156 -58.71 -1.45 -47.17
CA TRP A 156 -58.04 -0.42 -46.40
C TRP A 156 -56.54 -0.51 -46.62
N ILE A 157 -55.94 0.59 -47.05
CA ILE A 157 -54.49 0.72 -47.22
C ILE A 157 -53.96 1.54 -46.05
N GLN A 158 -53.09 0.94 -45.25
CA GLN A 158 -52.37 1.61 -44.18
C GLN A 158 -51.00 2.04 -44.66
N LEU A 159 -50.74 3.35 -44.61
CA LEU A 159 -49.48 3.98 -45.01
C LEU A 159 -48.64 4.33 -43.77
N ALA A 160 -47.45 4.89 -44.00
CA ALA A 160 -46.59 5.44 -42.94
C ALA A 160 -47.33 6.43 -42.02
N GLN A 161 -48.22 7.23 -42.60
CA GLN A 161 -49.09 8.17 -41.91
C GLN A 161 -50.48 8.13 -42.56
N GLY A 162 -51.49 7.77 -41.77
CA GLY A 162 -52.88 7.73 -42.22
C GLY A 162 -53.32 6.40 -42.84
N GLN A 163 -54.63 6.32 -43.13
CA GLN A 163 -55.28 5.17 -43.74
C GLN A 163 -56.18 5.67 -44.88
N ILE A 164 -56.19 4.94 -45.99
CA ILE A 164 -56.98 5.26 -47.18
C ILE A 164 -57.89 4.07 -47.48
N GLN A 165 -59.15 4.36 -47.81
CA GLN A 165 -60.08 3.36 -48.28
C GLN A 165 -60.09 3.35 -49.81
N VAL A 166 -59.95 2.17 -50.41
CA VAL A 166 -59.95 1.97 -51.86
C VAL A 166 -60.94 0.88 -52.27
N THR A 167 -61.43 0.95 -53.50
CA THR A 167 -62.25 -0.08 -54.14
C THR A 167 -61.49 -0.70 -55.29
N VAL A 168 -61.58 -2.02 -55.41
CA VAL A 168 -60.87 -2.79 -56.45
C VAL A 168 -61.68 -2.71 -57.75
N GLU A 169 -61.16 -2.04 -58.77
CA GLU A 169 -61.86 -1.91 -60.06
C GLU A 169 -61.56 -3.09 -60.99
N THR A 170 -60.29 -3.47 -61.08
CA THR A 170 -59.81 -4.58 -61.91
C THR A 170 -58.79 -5.42 -61.15
N LYS A 171 -58.75 -6.73 -61.44
CA LYS A 171 -57.75 -7.67 -60.91
C LYS A 171 -56.95 -8.21 -62.08
N GLU A 172 -55.65 -7.97 -62.09
CA GLU A 172 -54.70 -8.64 -62.99
C GLU A 172 -53.85 -9.60 -62.15
N SER A 173 -53.78 -10.86 -62.57
CA SER A 173 -52.90 -11.86 -61.96
C SER A 173 -51.66 -11.97 -62.84
N ASN A 174 -50.49 -11.73 -62.25
CA ASN A 174 -49.22 -11.99 -62.92
C ASN A 174 -48.80 -13.42 -62.56
N ASP A 175 -48.86 -14.33 -63.52
CA ASP A 175 -48.09 -15.58 -63.53
C ASP A 175 -46.68 -15.31 -64.10
#